data_AF-A0A9D2IW71-F1
#
_entry.id   AF-A0A9D2IW71-F1
#
_cell.length_a   1.000
_cell.length_b   1.000
_cell.length_c   1.000
_cell.angle_alpha   90.00
_cell.angle_beta   90.00
_cell.angle_gamma   90.00
#
_symmetry.space_group_name_H-M   'P 1'
#
loop_
_entity.id
_entity.type
_entity.pdbx_description
1 polymer ?
#
loop_
_entity_poly.entity_id
_entity_poly.type
_entity_poly.pdbx_seq_one_letter_code
_entity_poly.pdbx_strand_id
1 'polypeptide(L)' 'MEINNWSNKEIIKLLTARAGITQKKLSELLCEKFSKEYSSSNFYHKILKNNLKLEELQAICEVLGYNLLLEKKEK' A
#
# COMPACT_ATOMS: atom_id res chain seq x y z
N MET A 1 -14.18 -2.75 -4.90
CA MET A 1 -13.22 -3.80 -5.34
C MET A 1 -12.98 -4.70 -4.16
N GLU A 2 -13.28 -5.99 -4.28
CA GLU A 2 -13.09 -6.93 -3.18
C GLU A 2 -11.65 -7.47 -3.18
N ILE A 3 -10.89 -7.17 -2.12
CA ILE A 3 -9.48 -7.60 -1.96
C ILE A 3 -9.28 -8.62 -0.86
N ASN A 4 -10.36 -9.23 -0.36
CA ASN A 4 -10.37 -10.07 0.84
C ASN A 4 -9.37 -11.24 0.81
N ASN A 5 -8.99 -11.71 -0.39
CA ASN A 5 -8.05 -12.83 -0.60
C ASN A 5 -6.73 -12.42 -1.28
N TRP A 6 -6.41 -11.12 -1.30
CA TRP A 6 -5.25 -10.60 -2.01
C TRP A 6 -4.04 -10.52 -1.10
N SER A 7 -2.86 -10.82 -1.65
CA SER A 7 -1.58 -10.56 -0.98
C SER A 7 -1.20 -9.08 -1.05
N ASN A 8 -0.33 -8.65 -0.14
CA ASN A 8 0.22 -7.28 -0.16
C ASN A 8 0.88 -6.97 -1.50
N LYS A 9 1.55 -7.93 -2.13
CA LYS A 9 2.17 -7.75 -3.44
C LYS A 9 1.15 -7.44 -4.54
N GLU A 10 0.01 -8.13 -4.55
CA GLU A 10 -1.05 -7.91 -5.54
C GLU A 10 -1.72 -6.55 -5.33
N ILE A 11 -2.01 -6.20 -4.07
CA ILE A 11 -2.59 -4.90 -3.70
C ILE A 11 -1.65 -3.77 -4.17
N ILE A 12 -0.37 -3.81 -3.79
CA ILE A 12 0.58 -2.75 -4.16
C ILE A 12 0.80 -2.68 -5.68
N LYS A 13 0.90 -3.83 -6.37
CA LYS A 13 1.03 -3.84 -7.84
C LYS A 13 -0.16 -3.18 -8.51
N LEU A 14 -1.38 -3.44 -8.04
CA LEU A 14 -2.57 -2.80 -8.58
C LEU A 14 -2.61 -1.30 -8.29
N LEU A 15 -2.35 -0.90 -7.05
CA LEU A 15 -2.37 0.51 -6.64
C LEU A 15 -1.32 1.34 -7.42
N THR A 16 -0.10 0.82 -7.57
CA THR A 16 0.96 1.46 -8.34
C THR A 16 0.64 1.51 -9.84
N ALA A 17 0.10 0.44 -10.41
CA ALA A 17 -0.33 0.41 -11.81
C ALA A 17 -1.43 1.44 -12.10
N ARG A 18 -2.43 1.56 -11.22
CA ARG A 18 -3.50 2.56 -11.37
C ARG A 18 -3.01 3.99 -11.19
N ALA A 19 -2.05 4.21 -10.30
CA ALA A 19 -1.44 5.52 -10.10
C ALA A 19 -0.41 5.88 -11.18
N GLY A 20 -0.06 4.94 -12.09
CA GLY A 20 0.96 5.17 -13.12
C GLY A 20 2.37 5.37 -12.55
N ILE A 21 2.63 4.91 -11.32
CA ILE A 21 3.91 5.06 -10.65
C ILE A 21 4.59 3.71 -10.44
N THR A 22 5.90 3.74 -10.19
CA THR A 22 6.66 2.55 -9.80
C THR A 22 6.57 2.32 -8.30
N GLN A 23 6.83 1.09 -7.84
CA GLN A 23 6.97 0.79 -6.41
C GLN A 23 8.06 1.63 -5.75
N LYS A 24 9.15 1.93 -6.46
CA LYS A 24 10.20 2.82 -5.98
C LYS A 24 9.65 4.22 -5.71
N LYS A 25 8.86 4.77 -6.64
CA LYS A 25 8.26 6.09 -6.49
C LYS A 25 7.23 6.12 -5.36
N LEU A 26 6.46 5.04 -5.18
CA LEU A 26 5.58 4.89 -4.03
C LEU A 26 6.35 4.95 -2.70
N SER A 27 7.48 4.24 -2.59
CA SER A 27 8.34 4.29 -1.41
C SER A 27 8.88 5.70 -1.15
N GLU A 28 9.30 6.42 -2.19
CA GLU A 28 9.76 7.80 -2.08
C GLU A 28 8.65 8.71 -1.53
N LEU A 29 7.44 8.63 -2.10
CA LEU A 29 6.29 9.43 -1.67
C LEU A 29 5.88 9.14 -0.22
N LEU A 30 5.95 7.88 0.22
CA LEU A 30 5.70 7.50 1.61
C LEU A 30 6.78 8.06 2.53
N CYS A 31 8.04 8.01 2.12
CA CYS A 31 9.16 8.52 2.90
C CYS A 31 9.12 10.05 3.03
N GLU A 32 8.73 10.75 1.97
CA GLU A 32 8.51 12.20 1.94
C GLU A 32 7.37 12.61 2.88
N LYS A 33 6.23 11.90 2.83
CA LYS A 33 5.03 12.26 3.62
C LYS A 33 5.12 11.89 5.09
N PHE A 34 5.79 10.78 5.43
CA PHE A 34 5.84 10.25 6.80
C PHE A 34 7.23 10.33 7.45
N SER A 35 8.16 11.11 6.87
CA SER A 35 9.50 11.47 7.39
C SER A 35 10.10 10.48 8.41
N LYS A 36 10.89 9.53 7.89
CA LYS A 36 11.90 8.67 8.58
C LYS A 36 11.54 7.27 9.09
N GLU A 37 10.29 6.79 9.08
CA GLU A 37 10.02 5.38 9.46
C GLU A 37 10.03 4.39 8.29
N TYR A 38 9.91 4.86 7.06
CA TYR A 38 9.80 4.01 5.86
C TYR A 38 11.09 4.05 5.03
N SER A 39 12.12 3.31 5.44
CA SER A 39 13.22 3.02 4.51
C SER A 39 12.69 2.18 3.33
N SER A 40 13.00 2.59 2.09
CA SER A 40 12.59 1.90 0.86
C SER A 40 12.91 0.40 0.88
N SER A 41 14.02 0.01 1.51
CA SER A 41 14.42 -1.39 1.67
C SER A 41 13.49 -2.15 2.63
N ASN A 42 13.12 -1.55 3.76
CA ASN A 42 12.20 -2.17 4.72
C ASN A 42 10.79 -2.31 4.13
N PHE A 43 10.33 -1.32 3.39
CA PHE A 43 9.02 -1.36 2.73
C PHE A 43 8.92 -2.48 1.70
N TYR A 44 9.91 -2.60 0.81
CA TYR A 44 9.96 -3.68 -0.17
C TYR A 44 10.00 -5.08 0.48
N HIS A 45 10.82 -5.25 1.53
CA HIS A 45 10.90 -6.51 2.27
C HIS A 45 9.59 -6.86 2.99
N LYS A 46 8.85 -5.87 3.52
CA LYS A 46 7.52 -6.08 4.12
C LYS A 46 6.48 -6.50 3.09
N ILE A 47 6.48 -5.88 1.91
CA ILE A 47 5.59 -6.27 0.80
C ILE A 47 5.87 -7.73 0.38
N LEU A 48 7.14 -8.08 0.19
CA LEU A 48 7.53 -9.44 -0.20
C LEU A 48 7.17 -10.49 0.87
N LYS A 49 7.33 -10.17 2.15
CA LYS A 49 7.03 -11.08 3.28
C LYS A 49 5.57 -11.07 3.71
N ASN A 50 4.69 -10.38 2.98
CA ASN A 50 3.29 -10.19 3.34
C ASN A 50 3.07 -9.65 4.77
N ASN A 51 3.97 -8.76 5.22
CA ASN A 51 4.00 -8.21 6.58
C ASN A 51 3.78 -6.69 6.57
N LEU A 52 2.90 -6.23 5.67
CA LEU A 52 2.47 -4.84 5.59
C LEU A 52 1.38 -4.63 6.64
N LYS A 53 1.58 -3.70 7.57
CA LYS A 53 0.57 -3.36 8.58
C LYS A 53 -0.55 -2.53 7.98
N LEU A 54 -1.71 -2.52 8.65
CA LEU A 54 -2.86 -1.71 8.24
C LEU A 54 -2.53 -0.21 8.14
N GLU A 55 -1.76 0.32 9.09
CA GLU A 55 -1.30 1.73 9.09
C GLU A 55 -0.51 2.07 7.83
N GLU A 56 0.33 1.14 7.36
CA GLU A 56 1.12 1.33 6.12
C GLU A 56 0.20 1.30 4.89
N LEU A 57 -0.83 0.43 4.89
CA LEU A 57 -1.82 0.39 3.81
C LEU A 57 -2.64 1.70 3.77
N GLN A 58 -3.06 2.20 4.93
CA GLN A 58 -3.76 3.48 5.04
C GLN A 58 -2.91 4.63 4.51
N ALA A 59 -1.63 4.68 4.90
CA ALA A 59 -0.67 5.66 4.39
C ALA A 59 -0.52 5.61 2.85
N ILE A 60 -0.44 4.40 2.28
CA ILE A 60 -0.40 4.20 0.83
C ILE A 60 -1.66 4.71 0.16
N CYS A 61 -2.84 4.35 0.69
CA CYS A 61 -4.11 4.83 0.17
C CYS A 61 -4.18 6.36 0.22
N GLU A 62 -3.75 6.97 1.31
CA GLU A 62 -3.76 8.42 1.49
C GLU A 62 -2.79 9.14 0.51
N VAL A 63 -1.60 8.60 0.29
CA VAL A 63 -0.64 9.13 -0.70
C VAL A 63 -1.18 9.04 -2.12
N LEU A 64 -1.88 7.94 -2.43
CA LEU A 64 -2.39 7.66 -3.76
C LEU A 64 -3.80 8.24 -4.00
N GLY A 65 -4.39 8.92 -3.02
CA GLY A 65 -5.73 9.53 -3.14
C GLY A 65 -6.88 8.51 -3.13
N TYR A 66 -6.71 7.35 -2.51
CA TYR A 66 -7.74 6.33 -2.37
C TYR A 66 -8.44 6.41 -1.02
N ASN A 67 -9.76 6.21 -1.06
CA ASN A 67 -10.53 5.93 0.15
C ASN A 67 -10.42 4.44 0.50
N LEU A 68 -10.16 4.13 1.78
CA LEU A 68 -10.21 2.78 2.32
C LEU A 68 -11.59 2.55 2.94
N LEU A 69 -12.39 1.69 2.31
CA LEU A 69 -13.76 1.38 2.74
C LEU A 69 -13.85 -0.08 3.18
N LEU A 70 -14.48 -0.30 4.34
CA LEU A 70 -14.81 -1.63 4.83
C LEU A 70 -16.32 -1.82 4.72
N GLU A 71 -16.73 -2.79 3.92
CA GLU A 71 -18.14 -3.14 3.74
C GLU A 71 -18.38 -4.53 4.30
N LYS A 72 -19.48 -4.67 5.06
CA LYS A 72 -19.90 -5.96 5.60
C LYS A 72 -20.56 -6.76 4.48
N LYS A 73 -20.17 -8.03 4.31
CA LYS A 73 -20.91 -8.95 3.43
C LYS A 73 -22.33 -9.12 3.97
N GLU A 74 -23.32 -8.68 3.22
CA GLU A 74 -24.71 -9.06 3.49
C GLU A 74 -24.86 -10.56 3.23
N LYS A 75 -25.67 -11.20 4.08
CA LYS A 75 -25.78 -12.66 4.21
C LYS A 75 -26.88 -13.22 3.33
#